data_AF-A0A929GV33-F1
#
_entry.id   AF-A0A929GV33-F1
#
_cell.length_a   1.000
_cell.length_b   1.000
_cell.length_c   1.000
_cell.angle_alpha   90.00
_cell.angle_beta   90.00
_cell.angle_gamma   90.00
#
_symmetry.space_group_name_H-M   'P 1'
#
loop_
_entity.id
_entity.type
_entity.pdbx_description
1 polymer ?
#
loop_
_entity_poly.entity_id
_entity_poly.type
_entity_poly.pdbx_seq_one_letter_code
_entity_poly.pdbx_strand_id
1 'polypeptide(L)'
;MTSKMCHAILIAVVDDLDKRLITELARDARQTSAELSRKLGVSDTTVRRRIYRLQEHRIITSTVVPDAAKMGYTIIAIIALQVDLGSIDEVARC
;
A
#
# COMPACT_ATOMS: atom_id res chain seq x y z
N MET A 1 5.02 24.43 -29.46
CA MET A 1 4.57 25.36 -28.41
C MET A 1 3.32 24.77 -27.75
N THR A 2 3.48 23.64 -27.04
CA THR A 2 3.77 23.52 -25.60
C THR A 2 2.55 23.84 -24.73
N SER A 3 1.94 22.78 -24.19
CA SER A 3 1.40 22.67 -22.82
C SER A 3 0.13 21.80 -22.76
N LYS A 4 0.25 20.49 -23.05
CA LYS A 4 -0.67 19.44 -22.53
C LYS A 4 0.02 18.09 -22.30
N MET A 5 1.36 18.08 -22.14
CA MET A 5 2.10 16.95 -21.54
C MET A 5 2.24 17.24 -20.06
N CYS A 6 1.38 16.71 -19.18
CA CYS A 6 1.72 16.58 -17.75
C CYS A 6 0.78 15.72 -16.88
N HIS A 7 -0.33 15.15 -17.39
CA HIS A 7 -1.38 14.67 -16.49
C HIS A 7 -1.33 13.21 -15.99
N ALA A 8 -0.33 12.37 -16.28
CA ALA A 8 -0.42 10.96 -15.85
C ALA A 8 0.87 10.12 -15.69
N ILE A 9 2.09 10.66 -15.80
CA ILE A 9 3.31 9.85 -15.67
C ILE A 9 4.15 10.34 -14.50
N LEU A 10 3.72 10.01 -13.29
CA LEU A 10 4.59 9.99 -12.12
C LEU A 10 4.06 9.00 -11.07
N ILE A 11 3.81 7.75 -11.50
CA ILE A 11 3.86 6.63 -10.56
C ILE A 11 5.32 6.62 -10.09
N ALA A 12 5.57 6.92 -8.81
CA ALA A 12 6.89 6.77 -8.22
C ALA A 12 7.37 5.35 -8.52
N VAL A 13 8.35 5.22 -9.41
CA VAL A 13 8.85 3.91 -9.83
C VAL A 13 9.40 3.22 -8.60
N VAL A 14 8.70 2.18 -8.15
CA VAL A 14 9.10 1.32 -7.03
C VAL A 14 10.31 0.53 -7.51
N ASP A 15 11.48 0.83 -6.95
CA ASP A 15 12.72 0.16 -7.34
C ASP A 15 12.89 -1.19 -6.60
N ASP A 16 13.95 -1.92 -6.94
CA ASP A 16 14.21 -3.25 -6.35
C ASP A 16 14.37 -3.20 -4.82
N LEU A 17 15.03 -2.16 -4.31
CA LEU A 17 15.22 -1.97 -2.88
C LEU A 17 13.87 -1.70 -2.18
N ASP A 18 13.00 -0.91 -2.79
CA ASP A 18 11.64 -0.70 -2.27
C ASP A 18 10.85 -2.02 -2.24
N LYS A 19 10.92 -2.85 -3.29
CA LYS A 19 10.24 -4.16 -3.31
C LYS A 19 10.72 -5.07 -2.19
N ARG A 20 12.04 -5.12 -1.96
CA ARG A 20 12.65 -5.90 -0.87
C ARG A 20 12.23 -5.36 0.50
N LEU A 21 12.19 -4.03 0.65
CA LEU A 21 11.72 -3.37 1.87
C LEU A 21 10.24 -3.69 2.15
N ILE A 22 9.37 -3.61 1.14
CA ILE A 22 7.96 -3.98 1.24
C ILE A 22 7.81 -5.45 1.63
N THR A 23 8.62 -6.34 1.05
CA THR A 23 8.60 -7.77 1.38
C THR A 23 8.94 -8.02 2.85
N GLU A 24 9.95 -7.34 3.39
CA GLU A 24 10.28 -7.46 4.81
C GLU A 24 9.18 -6.87 5.70
N LEU A 25 8.63 -5.71 5.37
CA LEU A 25 7.53 -5.09 6.14
C LEU A 25 6.23 -5.88 6.08
N ALA A 26 5.94 -6.56 4.96
CA ALA A 26 4.77 -7.44 4.84
C ALA A 26 4.87 -8.66 5.75
N ARG A 27 6.09 -9.13 6.06
CA ARG A 27 6.34 -10.21 7.01
C ARG A 27 6.20 -9.73 8.45
N ASP A 28 6.82 -8.61 8.79
CA ASP A 28 6.63 -7.93 10.06
C ASP A 28 6.84 -6.42 9.91
N ALA A 29 5.73 -5.67 9.97
CA ALA A 29 5.71 -4.23 9.82
C ALA A 29 6.28 -3.49 11.04
N ARG A 30 6.54 -4.19 12.16
CA ARG A 30 7.10 -3.62 13.39
C ARG A 30 8.62 -3.58 13.39
N GLN A 31 9.27 -4.13 12.36
CA GLN A 31 10.72 -4.08 12.24
C GLN A 31 11.22 -2.65 12.22
N THR A 32 12.26 -2.41 13.01
CA THR A 32 12.91 -1.11 13.10
C THR A 32 13.70 -0.82 11.83
N SER A 33 13.90 0.47 11.53
CA SER A 33 14.75 0.90 10.42
C SER A 33 16.19 0.35 10.54
N ALA A 34 16.69 0.13 11.77
CA ALA A 34 18.01 -0.42 12.02
C ALA A 34 18.10 -1.92 11.67
N GLU A 35 17.06 -2.70 11.94
CA GLU A 35 16.98 -4.11 11.54
C GLU A 35 16.89 -4.25 10.01
N LEU A 36 16.03 -3.44 9.39
CA LEU A 36 15.87 -3.40 7.94
C LEU A 36 17.15 -2.94 7.24
N SER A 37 17.87 -1.97 7.82
CA SER A 37 19.19 -1.52 7.37
C SER A 37 20.20 -2.68 7.30
N ARG A 38 20.33 -3.45 8.40
CA ARG A 38 21.20 -4.63 8.44
C ARG A 38 20.82 -5.71 7.43
N LYS A 39 19.52 -5.98 7.28
CA LYS A 39 19.00 -7.00 6.35
C LYS A 39 19.16 -6.61 4.88
N LEU A 40 18.95 -5.34 4.56
CA LEU A 40 18.93 -4.86 3.17
C LEU A 40 20.28 -4.32 2.71
N GLY A 41 21.23 -4.10 3.61
CA GLY A 41 22.59 -3.63 3.31
C GLY A 41 22.65 -2.14 2.97
N VAL A 42 21.77 -1.33 3.57
CA VAL A 42 21.65 0.12 3.29
C VAL A 42 21.55 0.91 4.59
N SER A 43 21.88 2.21 4.56
CA SER A 43 21.85 3.03 5.77
C SER A 43 20.43 3.19 6.35
N ASP A 44 20.34 3.35 7.67
CA ASP A 44 19.09 3.60 8.40
C ASP A 44 18.31 4.81 7.83
N THR A 45 19.02 5.90 7.51
CA THR A 45 18.46 7.09 6.86
C THR A 45 17.83 6.76 5.50
N THR A 46 18.46 5.87 4.71
CA THR A 46 17.92 5.44 3.41
C THR A 46 16.63 4.65 3.59
N VAL A 47 16.60 3.73 4.57
CA VAL A 47 15.38 2.96 4.91
C VAL A 47 14.26 3.91 5.31
N ARG A 48 14.48 4.81 6.27
CA ARG A 48 13.48 5.76 6.74
C ARG A 48 12.92 6.63 5.62
N ARG A 49 13.80 7.19 4.77
CA ARG A 49 13.39 8.01 3.63
C ARG A 49 12.52 7.22 2.65
N ARG A 50 12.86 5.95 2.40
CA ARG A 50 12.08 5.09 1.50
C ARG A 50 10.73 4.71 2.10
N ILE A 51 10.67 4.32 3.38
CA ILE A 51 9.40 4.05 4.07
C ILE A 51 8.48 5.27 3.99
N TYR A 52 9.00 6.45 4.35
CA TYR A 52 8.22 7.69 4.31
C TYR A 52 7.65 7.97 2.92
N ARG A 53 8.49 7.89 1.88
CA ARG A 53 8.06 8.09 0.48
C ARG A 53 7.00 7.06 0.06
N LEU A 54 7.17 5.78 0.42
CA LEU A 54 6.19 4.73 0.09
C LEU A 54 4.85 4.96 0.79
N GLN A 55 4.85 5.49 2.03
CA GLN A 55 3.64 5.86 2.76
C GLN A 55 2.97 7.11 2.18
N GLU A 56 3.75 8.15 1.86
CA GLU A 56 3.27 9.41 1.29
C GLU A 56 2.54 9.17 -0.04
N HIS A 57 3.10 8.31 -0.91
CA HIS A 57 2.46 7.92 -2.17
C HIS A 57 1.41 6.82 -2.03
N ARG A 58 1.04 6.44 -0.80
CA ARG A 58 0.05 5.37 -0.50
C ARG A 58 0.38 4.02 -1.15
N ILE A 59 1.65 3.74 -1.39
CA ILE A 59 2.12 2.43 -1.88
C ILE A 59 2.08 1.40 -0.75
N ILE A 60 2.34 1.83 0.48
CA ILE A 60 2.14 1.03 1.70
C ILE A 60 1.31 1.80 2.72
N THR A 61 0.61 1.08 3.60
CA THR A 61 -0.09 1.65 4.74
C THR A 61 0.08 0.73 5.94
N SER A 62 0.37 1.31 7.11
CA SER A 62 0.42 0.56 8.36
C SER A 62 -0.99 0.46 8.92
N THR A 63 -1.55 -0.75 8.97
CA THR A 63 -2.88 -1.00 9.53
C THR A 63 -2.84 -2.19 10.49
N VAL A 64 -3.79 -2.23 11.42
CA VAL A 64 -4.07 -3.42 12.22
C VAL A 64 -5.07 -4.24 11.44
N VAL A 65 -4.74 -5.50 11.15
CA VAL A 65 -5.67 -6.45 10.53
C VAL A 65 -6.38 -7.21 11.64
N PRO A 66 -7.67 -6.93 11.90
CA PRO A 66 -8.42 -7.66 12.90
C PRO A 66 -8.69 -9.10 12.46
N ASP A 67 -8.73 -10.01 13.43
CA ASP A 67 -9.21 -11.36 13.22
C ASP A 67 -10.75 -11.33 13.29
N ALA A 68 -11.39 -11.35 12.11
CA ALA A 68 -12.84 -11.25 12.00
C ALA A 68 -13.59 -12.33 12.79
N ALA A 69 -13.07 -13.57 12.79
CA ALA A 69 -13.68 -14.68 13.50
C ALA A 69 -13.67 -14.45 15.02
N LYS A 70 -12.54 -13.96 15.56
CA LYS A 70 -12.43 -13.63 16.99
C LYS A 70 -13.25 -12.40 17.40
N MET A 71 -13.60 -11.54 16.46
CA MET A 71 -14.51 -10.42 16.68
C MET A 71 -15.99 -10.81 16.65
N GLY A 72 -16.31 -12.10 16.46
CA GLY A 72 -17.71 -12.58 16.38
C GLY A 72 -18.33 -12.49 14.99
N TYR A 73 -17.56 -12.10 13.97
CA TYR A 73 -18.00 -12.22 12.58
C TYR A 73 -17.86 -13.67 12.14
N THR A 74 -18.98 -14.39 12.10
CA THR A 74 -19.04 -15.82 11.76
C THR A 74 -19.12 -16.10 10.27
N ILE A 75 -19.43 -15.08 9.46
CA ILE A 75 -19.62 -15.20 8.02
C ILE A 75 -18.79 -14.12 7.31
N ILE A 76 -17.96 -14.54 6.38
CA ILE A 76 -17.32 -13.68 5.39
C ILE A 76 -17.92 -14.06 4.04
N ALA A 77 -18.58 -13.11 3.38
CA ALA A 77 -19.20 -13.32 2.08
C ALA A 77 -18.60 -12.35 1.06
N ILE A 78 -18.27 -12.87 -0.13
CA ILE A 78 -17.93 -12.04 -1.29
C ILE A 78 -19.19 -11.99 -2.17
N ILE A 79 -19.75 -10.80 -2.33
CA ILE A 79 -20.96 -10.58 -3.12
C ILE A 79 -20.56 -9.88 -4.41
N ALA A 80 -20.88 -10.49 -5.56
CA ALA A 80 -20.76 -9.86 -6.86
C ALA A 80 -22.09 -9.19 -7.20
N LEU A 81 -22.06 -7.90 -7.53
CA LEU A 81 -23.23 -7.15 -7.98
C LEU A 81 -23.11 -6.86 -9.47
N GLN A 82 -24.17 -7.15 -10.21
CA GLN A 82 -24.30 -6.70 -11.59
C GLN A 82 -25.17 -5.43 -11.59
N VAL A 83 -24.65 -4.37 -12.18
CA VAL A 83 -25.27 -3.04 -12.21
C VAL A 83 -25.13 -2.44 -13.59
N ASP A 84 -26.15 -1.69 -14.01
CA ASP A 84 -26.10 -0.89 -15.22
C ASP A 84 -25.10 0.26 -15.06
N LEU A 85 -24.41 0.61 -16.14
CA LEU A 85 -23.34 1.62 -16.14
C LEU A 85 -23.80 2.97 -15.56
N GLY A 86 -25.06 3.36 -15.81
CA GLY A 86 -25.63 4.61 -15.33
C GLY A 86 -25.88 4.67 -13.81
N SER A 87 -25.87 3.53 -13.12
CA SER A 87 -26.21 3.42 -11.69
C SER A 87 -25.00 3.12 -10.79
N ILE A 88 -23.80 2.96 -11.35
CA ILE A 88 -22.59 2.57 -10.59
C ILE A 88 -22.30 3.53 -9.45
N ASP A 89 -22.31 4.84 -9.69
CA ASP A 89 -21.96 5.85 -8.68
C ASP A 89 -22.99 5.96 -7.54
N GLU A 90 -24.25 5.62 -7.82
CA GLU A 90 -25.30 5.57 -6.79
C GLU A 90 -25.12 4.34 -5.91
N VAL A 91 -24.93 3.17 -6.54
CA VAL A 91 -24.78 1.89 -5.83
C VAL A 91 -23.47 1.80 -5.04
N ALA A 92 -22.37 2.36 -5.54
CA ALA A 92 -21.07 2.35 -4.87
C ALA A 92 -21.00 3.24 -3.61
N ARG A 93 -22.01 4.08 -3.37
CA ARG A 93 -22.11 4.93 -2.17
C ARG A 93 -22.89 4.29 -1.02
N CYS A 94 -23.62 3.20 -1.29
CA CYS A 94 -24.24 2.38 -0.24
C CYS A 94 -23.19 1.55 0.50
#